data_AF-A0A934ERY6-F1
#
_entry.id   AF-A0A934ERY6-F1
#
_cell.length_a   1.000
_cell.length_b   1.000
_cell.length_c   1.000
_cell.angle_alpha   90.00
_cell.angle_beta   90.00
_cell.angle_gamma   90.00
#
_symmetry.space_group_name_H-M   'P 1'
#
loop_
_entity.id
_entity.type
_entity.pdbx_description
1 polymer ?
#
loop_
_entity_poly.entity_id
_entity_poly.type
_entity_poly.pdbx_seq_one_letter_code
_entity_poly.pdbx_strand_id
1 'polypeptide(L)'
;MLNEIMVFRKVGDETKLKLFEVDNDTLAKLTKIRGNLFKDDSRLMLVKDLPEHKKPLTDGVVIADEIRARAEESYRAYKESERTATTPTPVRISEPVLSFEEQLAHDWRHSPSLRKEFVSYDSFLAYKKAEKAGRTRVCGRG
;
A
#
# COMPACT_ATOMS: atom_id res chain seq x y z
N MET A 1 -3.91 22.08 14.01
CA MET A 1 -2.88 21.04 14.22
C MET A 1 -1.57 21.60 13.70
N LEU A 2 -0.54 21.63 14.55
CA LEU A 2 0.82 22.03 14.17
C LEU A 2 1.57 20.77 13.73
N ASN A 3 2.39 20.87 12.68
CA ASN A 3 3.25 19.78 12.23
C ASN A 3 4.70 20.12 12.54
N GLU A 4 5.46 19.13 12.96
CA GLU A 4 6.90 19.26 13.15
C GLU A 4 7.63 18.89 11.85
N ILE A 5 8.50 19.79 11.37
CA ILE A 5 9.33 19.58 10.18
C ILE A 5 10.80 19.68 10.59
N MET A 6 11.60 18.70 10.19
CA MET A 6 13.05 18.76 10.32
C MET A 6 13.68 19.33 9.05
N VAL A 7 14.43 20.42 9.21
CA VAL A 7 15.15 21.05 8.11
C VAL A 7 16.65 20.86 8.33
N PHE A 8 17.30 20.24 7.35
CA PHE A 8 18.75 20.17 7.27
C PHE A 8 19.24 21.48 6.66
N ARG A 9 20.08 22.22 7.39
CA ARG A 9 20.78 23.38 6.85
C ARG A 9 22.27 23.14 6.93
N LYS A 10 22.91 23.08 5.77
CA LYS A 10 24.37 23.09 5.68
C LYS A 10 24.87 24.51 5.94
N VAL A 11 25.80 24.66 6.89
CA VAL A 11 26.45 25.94 7.23
C VAL A 11 27.95 25.67 7.25
N GLY A 12 28.63 26.00 6.16
CA GLY A 12 30.02 25.58 5.93
C GLY A 12 30.09 24.08 5.62
N ASP A 13 31.03 23.37 6.25
CA ASP A 13 31.17 21.91 6.13
C ASP A 13 30.30 21.14 7.14
N GLU A 14 29.65 21.83 8.08
CA GLU A 14 28.76 21.21 9.05
C GLU A 14 27.31 21.19 8.56
N THR A 15 26.65 20.04 8.73
CA THR A 15 25.20 19.93 8.53
C THR A 15 24.51 20.05 9.87
N LYS A 16 23.71 21.12 10.07
CA LYS A 16 22.95 21.35 11.31
C LYS A 16 21.48 20.99 11.10
N LEU A 17 20.96 20.24 12.06
CA LEU A 17 19.55 19.85 12.14
C LEU A 17 18.80 20.84 13.02
N LYS A 18 17.70 21.41 12.50
CA LYS A 18 16.76 22.20 13.29
C LYS A 18 15.34 21.70 13.08
N LEU A 19 14.63 21.51 14.18
CA LEU A 19 13.21 21.20 14.22
C LEU A 19 12.43 22.52 14.19
N PHE A 20 11.40 22.59 13.35
CA PHE A 20 10.49 23.72 13.27
C PHE A 20 9.07 23.21 13.40
N GLU A 21 8.29 23.85 14.28
CA GLU A 21 6.84 23.70 14.27
C GLU A 21 6.26 24.61 13.20
N VAL A 22 5.41 24.05 12.35
CA VAL A 22 4.87 24.76 11.19
C VAL A 22 3.38 24.45 11.06
N ASP A 23 2.59 25.46 10.72
CA ASP A 23 1.16 25.28 10.44
C ASP A 23 0.91 24.53 9.12
N ASN A 24 -0.32 24.03 8.97
CA ASN A 24 -0.74 23.28 7.79
C ASN A 24 -0.64 24.10 6.48
N ASP A 25 -0.90 25.40 6.54
CA ASP A 25 -0.89 26.27 5.36
C ASP A 25 0.54 26.49 4.84
N THR A 26 1.50 26.61 5.74
CA THR A 26 2.93 26.72 5.40
C THR A 26 3.48 25.39 4.92
N LEU A 27 3.04 24.27 5.51
CA LEU A 27 3.40 22.94 5.03
C LEU A 27 2.93 22.73 3.57
N ALA A 28 1.71 23.15 3.24
CA ALA A 28 1.17 23.07 1.87
C ALA A 28 1.93 23.96 0.86
N LYS A 29 2.47 25.10 1.31
CA LYS A 29 3.35 25.94 0.49
C LYS A 29 4.72 25.29 0.27
N LEU A 30 5.27 24.61 1.28
CA LEU A 30 6.58 23.95 1.20
C LEU A 30 6.59 22.73 0.27
N THR A 31 5.54 21.90 0.32
CA THR A 31 5.37 20.76 -0.62
C THR A 31 5.28 21.22 -2.07
N LYS A 32 4.66 22.39 -2.32
CA LYS A 32 4.49 22.94 -3.67
C LYS A 32 5.78 23.51 -4.27
N ILE A 33 6.73 23.97 -3.45
CA ILE A 33 7.97 24.62 -3.89
C ILE A 33 9.13 23.62 -4.08
N ARG A 34 9.12 22.47 -3.37
CA ARG A 34 10.23 21.50 -3.43
C ARG A 34 9.70 20.07 -3.50
N GLY A 35 9.74 19.48 -4.69
CA GLY A 35 9.30 18.10 -4.98
C GLY A 35 10.09 16.96 -4.31
N ASN A 36 10.95 17.25 -3.32
CA ASN A 36 11.78 16.27 -2.64
C ASN A 36 11.44 16.19 -1.14
N LEU A 37 10.16 16.07 -0.82
CA LEU A 37 9.72 15.83 0.55
C LEU A 37 9.64 14.31 0.77
N PHE A 38 10.64 13.76 1.44
CA PHE A 38 10.62 12.36 1.85
C PHE A 38 9.79 12.23 3.14
N LYS A 39 8.84 11.30 3.12
CA LYS A 39 8.02 10.94 4.27
C LYS A 39 8.52 9.60 4.77
N ASP A 40 9.18 9.62 5.93
CA ASP A 40 9.48 8.42 6.71
C ASP A 40 8.56 8.46 7.95
N ASP A 41 8.19 7.31 8.50
CA ASP A 41 6.92 7.00 9.19
C ASP A 41 6.44 7.89 10.37
N SER A 42 7.10 9.01 10.70
CA SER A 42 6.54 10.07 11.54
C SER A 42 7.11 11.48 11.27
N ARG A 43 7.94 11.68 10.23
CA ARG A 43 8.73 12.91 10.07
C ARG A 43 8.91 13.32 8.60
N LEU A 44 8.81 14.61 8.35
CA LEU A 44 9.06 15.22 7.04
C LEU A 44 10.46 15.82 7.03
N MET A 45 11.32 15.32 6.13
CA MET A 45 12.69 15.80 5.99
C MET A 45 12.84 16.65 4.73
N LEU A 46 13.24 17.91 4.91
CA LEU A 46 13.56 18.80 3.80
C LEU A 46 15.07 18.70 3.51
N VAL A 47 15.46 17.86 2.54
CA VAL A 47 16.86 17.75 2.11
C VAL A 47 17.15 18.88 1.14
N LYS A 48 17.82 19.93 1.63
CA LYS A 48 17.96 21.18 0.88
C LYS A 48 18.97 21.10 -0.25
N ASP A 49 19.91 20.16 -0.18
CA ASP A 49 21.01 19.96 -1.11
C ASP A 49 21.36 18.45 -1.16
N LEU A 50 20.72 17.69 -2.04
CA LEU A 50 21.28 16.38 -2.42
C LEU A 50 22.57 16.69 -3.18
N PRO A 51 23.75 16.16 -2.79
CA PRO A 51 24.92 16.29 -3.64
C PRO A 51 24.55 15.70 -4.99
N GLU A 52 24.63 16.50 -6.05
CA GLU A 52 24.54 15.98 -7.41
C GLU A 52 25.61 14.91 -7.51
N HIS A 53 25.19 13.64 -7.57
CA HIS A 53 26.09 12.58 -7.97
C HIS A 53 26.56 12.97 -9.35
N LYS A 54 27.81 13.46 -9.45
CA LYS A 54 28.49 13.68 -10.71
C LYS A 54 28.28 12.39 -11.49
N LYS A 55 27.50 12.46 -12.58
CA LYS A 55 27.36 11.33 -13.49
C LYS A 55 28.79 10.89 -13.79
N PRO A 56 29.15 9.62 -13.57
CA PRO A 56 30.49 9.17 -13.89
C PRO A 56 30.76 9.59 -15.34
N LEU A 57 31.91 10.20 -15.60
CA LEU A 57 32.37 10.46 -16.96
C LEU A 57 32.39 9.09 -17.65
N THR A 58 31.38 8.80 -18.45
CA THR A 58 31.35 7.61 -19.29
C THR A 58 32.23 7.90 -20.49
N ASP A 59 33.54 7.97 -20.25
CA ASP A 59 34.51 7.91 -21.33
C ASP A 59 34.39 6.53 -21.96
N GLY A 60 33.73 6.49 -23.12
CA GLY A 60 33.69 5.37 -24.06
C GLY A 60 33.62 3.99 -23.40
N VAL A 61 32.53 3.69 -22.69
CA VAL A 61 32.27 2.31 -22.24
C VAL A 61 32.17 1.43 -23.49
N VAL A 62 33.28 0.79 -23.86
CA VAL A 62 33.34 -0.18 -24.93
C VAL A 62 32.72 -1.45 -24.38
N ILE A 63 31.41 -1.59 -24.59
CA ILE A 63 30.68 -2.81 -24.30
C ILE A 63 31.21 -3.87 -25.28
N ALA A 64 31.85 -4.91 -24.75
CA ALA A 64 32.30 -6.05 -25.53
C ALA A 64 31.14 -6.62 -26.35
N ASP A 65 31.41 -7.03 -27.60
CA ASP A 65 30.36 -7.43 -28.54
C ASP A 65 29.53 -8.62 -28.02
N GLU A 66 30.12 -9.51 -27.22
CA GLU A 66 29.42 -10.61 -26.54
C GLU A 66 28.34 -10.11 -25.57
N ILE A 67 28.64 -9.06 -24.80
CA ILE A 67 27.70 -8.46 -23.85
C ILE A 67 26.57 -7.77 -24.62
N ARG A 68 26.89 -7.11 -25.74
CA ARG A 68 25.90 -6.49 -26.62
C ARG A 68 24.96 -7.54 -27.21
N ALA A 69 25.50 -8.64 -27.73
CA ALA A 69 24.71 -9.74 -28.29
C ALA A 69 23.75 -10.36 -27.26
N ARG A 70 24.24 -10.62 -26.04
CA ARG A 70 23.41 -11.15 -24.95
C ARG A 70 22.31 -10.17 -24.51
N ALA A 71 22.62 -8.87 -24.49
CA ALA A 71 21.63 -7.84 -24.16
C ALA A 71 20.53 -7.76 -25.24
N GLU A 72 20.90 -7.84 -26.51
CA GLU A 72 19.96 -7.85 -27.64
C GLU A 72 19.06 -9.10 -27.63
N GLU A 73 19.61 -10.28 -27.34
CA GLU A 73 18.84 -11.52 -27.21
C GLU A 73 17.83 -11.43 -26.05
N SER A 74 18.27 -10.93 -24.89
CA SER A 74 17.39 -10.69 -23.73
C SER A 74 16.28 -9.69 -24.06
N TYR A 75 16.60 -8.63 -24.81
CA TYR A 75 15.62 -7.64 -25.25
C TYR A 75 14.60 -8.21 -26.23
N ARG A 76 15.03 -9.09 -27.15
CA ARG A 76 14.11 -9.79 -28.06
C ARG A 76 13.16 -10.71 -27.31
N ALA A 77 13.65 -11.51 -26.37
CA ALA A 77 12.83 -12.37 -25.53
C ALA A 77 11.79 -11.57 -24.73
N TYR A 78 12.19 -10.43 -24.16
CA TYR A 78 11.26 -9.52 -23.49
C TYR A 78 10.17 -9.01 -24.45
N LYS A 79 10.54 -8.54 -25.64
CA LYS A 79 9.59 -8.04 -26.65
C LYS A 79 8.62 -9.11 -27.14
N GLU A 80 9.08 -10.35 -27.26
CA GLU A 80 8.23 -11.48 -27.60
C GLU A 80 7.24 -11.81 -26.47
N SER A 81 7.71 -11.76 -25.21
CA SER A 81 6.84 -11.94 -24.04
C SER A 81 5.77 -10.84 -23.91
N GLU A 82 6.10 -9.57 -24.19
CA GLU A 82 5.13 -8.47 -24.23
C GLU A 82 4.00 -8.72 -25.24
N ARG A 83 4.33 -9.29 -26.42
CA ARG A 83 3.32 -9.61 -27.44
C ARG A 83 2.38 -10.73 -26.98
N THR A 84 2.90 -11.74 -26.28
CA THR A 84 2.08 -12.83 -25.73
C THR A 84 1.28 -12.44 -24.49
N ALA A 85 1.73 -11.44 -23.73
CA ALA A 85 1.07 -10.94 -22.52
C ALA A 85 -0.16 -10.07 -22.79
N THR A 86 -0.50 -9.79 -24.05
CA THR A 86 -1.70 -9.02 -24.45
C THR A 86 -3.02 -9.75 -24.18
N THR A 87 -2.98 -10.96 -23.65
CA THR A 87 -4.19 -11.62 -23.14
C THR A 87 -4.31 -11.28 -21.66
N PRO A 88 -5.14 -10.29 -21.25
CA PRO A 88 -5.42 -10.06 -19.85
C PRO A 88 -6.10 -11.32 -19.32
N THR A 89 -5.31 -12.21 -18.72
CA THR A 89 -5.86 -13.26 -17.89
C THR A 89 -6.50 -12.53 -16.72
N PRO A 90 -7.82 -12.63 -16.52
CA PRO A 90 -8.46 -11.98 -15.40
C PRO A 90 -7.79 -12.53 -14.14
N VAL A 91 -7.06 -11.67 -13.44
CA VAL A 91 -6.53 -11.96 -12.12
C VAL A 91 -7.76 -12.20 -11.26
N ARG A 92 -8.04 -13.49 -11.00
CA ARG A 92 -9.09 -13.90 -10.08
C ARG A 92 -8.58 -13.52 -8.70
N ILE A 93 -8.89 -12.28 -8.28
CA ILE A 93 -8.74 -11.87 -6.89
C ILE A 93 -9.65 -12.82 -6.13
N SER A 94 -9.06 -13.79 -5.44
CA SER A 94 -9.79 -14.65 -4.52
C SER A 94 -10.47 -13.72 -3.52
N GLU A 95 -11.80 -13.81 -3.45
CA GLU A 95 -12.58 -13.04 -2.47
C GLU A 95 -11.95 -13.22 -1.09
N PRO A 96 -11.84 -12.15 -0.29
CA PRO A 96 -11.27 -12.26 1.04
C PRO A 96 -12.08 -13.30 1.81
N VAL A 97 -11.43 -14.39 2.19
CA VAL A 97 -12.03 -15.45 3.00
C VAL A 97 -12.20 -14.88 4.40
N LEU A 98 -13.36 -14.26 4.63
CA LEU A 98 -13.74 -13.79 5.97
C LEU A 98 -13.77 -15.01 6.90
N SER A 99 -13.25 -14.84 8.11
CA SER A 99 -13.38 -15.87 9.13
C SER A 99 -14.86 -16.09 9.47
N PHE A 100 -15.16 -17.26 10.04
CA PHE A 100 -16.54 -17.62 10.40
C PHE A 100 -17.23 -16.55 11.27
N GLU A 101 -16.52 -15.97 12.24
CA GLU A 101 -17.09 -14.94 13.11
C GLU A 101 -17.24 -13.58 12.41
N GLU A 102 -16.32 -13.23 11.50
CA GLU A 102 -16.42 -12.02 10.69
C GLU A 102 -17.59 -12.10 9.71
N GLN A 103 -17.84 -13.27 9.13
CA GLN A 103 -18.97 -13.50 8.24
C GLN A 103 -20.30 -13.37 8.98
N LEU A 104 -20.41 -13.92 10.19
CA LEU A 104 -21.60 -13.76 11.04
C LEU A 104 -21.83 -12.30 11.45
N ALA A 105 -20.77 -11.58 11.80
CA ALA A 105 -20.85 -10.16 12.14
C ALA A 105 -21.30 -9.32 10.93
N HIS A 106 -20.79 -9.63 9.75
CA HIS A 106 -21.21 -9.02 8.49
C HIS A 106 -22.69 -9.30 8.23
N ASP A 107 -23.11 -10.55 8.25
CA ASP A 107 -24.50 -10.95 7.99
C ASP A 107 -25.48 -10.27 8.96
N TRP A 108 -25.13 -10.20 10.25
CA TRP A 108 -25.92 -9.51 11.26
C TRP A 108 -26.12 -8.02 10.97
N ARG A 109 -25.05 -7.33 10.55
CA ARG A 109 -25.09 -5.88 10.25
C ARG A 109 -25.89 -5.60 8.98
N HIS A 110 -25.75 -6.46 7.98
CA HIS A 110 -26.28 -6.23 6.64
C HIS A 110 -27.65 -6.88 6.39
N SER A 111 -28.13 -7.75 7.28
CA SER A 111 -29.43 -8.41 7.13
C SER A 111 -30.44 -7.93 8.19
N PRO A 112 -31.34 -7.00 7.85
CA PRO A 112 -32.40 -6.57 8.77
C PRO A 112 -33.35 -7.69 9.20
N SER A 113 -33.51 -8.75 8.40
CA SER A 113 -34.31 -9.93 8.74
C SER A 113 -33.76 -10.66 9.96
N LEU A 114 -32.44 -10.85 10.05
CA LEU A 114 -31.81 -11.50 11.20
C LEU A 114 -32.07 -10.75 12.51
N ARG A 115 -32.12 -9.42 12.45
CA ARG A 115 -32.45 -8.56 13.61
C ARG A 115 -33.92 -8.60 14.01
N LYS A 116 -34.80 -9.14 13.17
CA LYS A 116 -36.20 -9.41 13.52
C LYS A 116 -36.36 -10.77 14.19
N GLU A 117 -35.55 -11.75 13.80
CA GLU A 117 -35.60 -13.12 14.31
C GLU A 117 -34.85 -13.28 15.64
N PHE A 118 -33.76 -12.54 15.82
CA PHE A 118 -32.92 -12.61 17.01
C PHE A 118 -32.86 -11.24 17.68
N VAL A 119 -32.99 -11.24 19.01
CA VAL A 119 -33.04 -10.02 19.85
C VAL A 119 -31.67 -9.35 19.94
N SER A 120 -30.59 -10.13 19.91
CA SER A 120 -29.21 -9.62 20.01
C SER A 120 -28.25 -10.40 19.12
N TYR A 121 -27.11 -9.80 18.80
CA TYR A 121 -26.05 -10.46 18.05
C TYR A 121 -25.56 -11.74 18.75
N ASP A 122 -25.44 -11.72 20.07
CA ASP A 122 -24.99 -12.88 20.85
C ASP A 122 -25.98 -14.05 20.74
N SER A 123 -27.29 -13.78 20.70
CA SER A 123 -28.30 -14.82 20.52
C SER A 123 -28.22 -15.46 19.12
N PHE A 124 -27.96 -14.65 18.10
CA PHE A 124 -27.72 -15.13 16.73
C PHE A 124 -26.42 -15.94 16.63
N LEU A 125 -25.33 -15.47 17.27
CA LEU A 125 -24.04 -16.16 17.27
C LEU A 125 -24.11 -17.49 18.02
N ALA A 126 -24.82 -17.54 19.16
CA ALA A 126 -25.07 -18.78 19.90
C ALA A 126 -25.88 -19.77 19.06
N TYR A 127 -26.94 -19.31 18.37
CA TYR A 127 -27.71 -20.14 17.44
C TYR A 127 -26.82 -20.71 16.32
N LYS A 128 -26.01 -19.87 15.66
CA LYS A 128 -25.13 -20.31 14.57
C LYS A 128 -24.03 -21.26 15.02
N LYS A 129 -23.50 -21.09 16.24
CA LYS A 129 -22.57 -22.05 16.85
C LYS A 129 -23.26 -23.39 17.14
N ALA A 130 -24.49 -23.37 17.65
CA ALA A 130 -25.26 -24.57 17.91
C ALA A 130 -25.69 -25.28 16.61
N GLU A 131 -26.02 -24.54 15.56
CA GLU A 131 -26.31 -25.04 14.22
C GLU A 131 -25.09 -25.72 13.59
N LYS A 132 -23.93 -25.07 13.64
CA LYS A 132 -22.66 -25.65 13.18
C LYS A 132 -22.30 -26.92 13.95
N ALA A 133 -22.64 -27.00 15.24
CA ALA A 133 -22.44 -28.18 16.07
C ALA A 133 -23.52 -29.27 15.88
N GLY A 134 -24.50 -29.05 15.00
CA GLY A 134 -25.60 -29.99 14.75
C GLY A 134 -26.59 -30.14 15.92
N ARG A 135 -26.62 -29.16 16.85
CA ARG A 135 -27.44 -29.21 18.08
C ARG A 135 -28.78 -28.49 17.96
N THR A 136 -29.08 -27.88 16.82
CA THR A 136 -30.37 -27.21 16.56
C THR A 136 -31.24 -28.02 15.63
N ARG A 137 -32.53 -28.13 15.98
CA ARG A 137 -33.59 -28.62 15.08
C ARG A 137 -34.49 -27.43 14.75
N VAL A 138 -34.58 -27.08 13.47
CA VAL A 138 -35.53 -26.07 12.99
C VAL A 138 -36.88 -26.75 12.82
N CYS A 139 -37.82 -26.47 13.71
CA CYS A 139 -39.19 -26.93 13.58
C CYS A 139 -39.95 -25.95 12.67
N GLY A 140 -39.94 -26.20 11.36
CA GLY A 140 -40.83 -25.52 10.43
C GLY A 140 -42.28 -25.98 10.63
N ARG A 141 -43.24 -25.06 10.72
CA ARG A 141 -44.66 -25.42 10.65
C ARG A 141 -44.96 -25.89 9.21
N GLY A 142 -45.30 -27.17 9.07
CA GLY A 142 -45.98 -27.72 7.89
C GLY A 142 -47.47 -27.44 7.94
#